data_AF-A0A485KEX2-F1
#
_entry.id   AF-A0A485KEX2-F1
#
_cell.length_a   1.000
_cell.length_b   1.000
_cell.length_c   1.000
_cell.angle_alpha   90.00
_cell.angle_beta   90.00
_cell.angle_gamma   90.00
#
_symmetry.space_group_name_H-M   'P 1'
#
loop_
_entity.id
_entity.type
_entity.pdbx_description
1 polymer ?
#
loop_
_entity_poly.entity_id
_entity_poly.type
_entity_poly.pdbx_seq_one_letter_code
_entity_poly.pdbx_strand_id
1 'polypeptide(L)'
;MKLVVLAAVAATAAAHAAQGGNNVVAFNKCTTQLQSTFASASMNPAAQKCAKDAKISGWIDLRPIVKAAPSAANQKTLAGLASCQTWYKAVVSTVHNTKPVCTFYDPTPRASTTFTNKFGWSLDMYIQYASKVTPKANGGKKDVVHLRVHNVDEP
;
A
#
# COMPACT_ATOMS: atom_id res chain seq x y z
N MET A 1 -21.46 -32.24 42.76
CA MET A 1 -22.24 -33.10 41.84
C MET A 1 -22.29 -32.41 40.48
N LYS A 2 -21.68 -33.05 39.47
CA LYS A 2 -21.86 -32.90 38.01
C LYS A 2 -21.47 -31.58 37.30
N LEU A 3 -20.37 -31.69 36.54
CA LEU A 3 -20.06 -31.01 35.26
C LEU A 3 -21.22 -31.09 34.25
N VAL A 4 -21.39 -30.05 33.40
CA VAL A 4 -21.63 -30.07 31.93
C VAL A 4 -21.34 -28.64 31.38
N VAL A 5 -20.14 -28.29 30.88
CA VAL A 5 -19.63 -28.23 29.48
C VAL A 5 -20.54 -27.57 28.43
N LEU A 6 -20.12 -26.45 27.80
CA LEU A 6 -19.81 -26.33 26.34
C LEU A 6 -19.67 -24.87 25.86
N ALA A 7 -18.60 -24.65 25.12
CA ALA A 7 -18.16 -23.41 24.51
C ALA A 7 -18.97 -23.03 23.25
N ALA A 8 -18.97 -21.73 22.94
CA ALA A 8 -19.01 -21.25 21.56
C ALA A 8 -18.27 -19.92 21.47
N VAL A 9 -16.93 -19.98 21.38
CA VAL A 9 -16.16 -18.89 20.78
C VAL A 9 -16.49 -18.94 19.29
N ALA A 10 -17.48 -18.17 18.88
CA ALA A 10 -17.71 -17.90 17.46
C ALA A 10 -16.58 -17.00 16.98
N ALA A 11 -15.43 -17.60 16.69
CA ALA A 11 -14.47 -17.01 15.79
C ALA A 11 -15.18 -16.81 14.46
N THR A 12 -15.56 -15.56 14.15
CA THR A 12 -15.81 -15.15 12.77
C THR A 12 -14.47 -15.12 12.02
N ALA A 13 -13.87 -16.30 11.87
CA ALA A 13 -12.80 -16.58 10.94
C ALA A 13 -13.45 -16.98 9.61
N ALA A 14 -14.13 -16.03 8.97
CA ALA A 14 -14.74 -16.24 7.67
C ALA A 14 -14.73 -14.93 6.86
N ALA A 15 -13.54 -14.47 6.49
CA ALA A 15 -13.34 -13.56 5.36
C ALA A 15 -11.88 -13.57 4.86
N HIS A 16 -11.19 -14.71 4.88
CA HIS A 16 -9.85 -14.81 4.27
C HIS A 16 -9.80 -15.73 3.04
N ALA A 17 -10.94 -16.29 2.62
CA ALA A 17 -11.07 -17.10 1.42
C ALA A 17 -12.08 -16.47 0.43
N ALA A 18 -11.77 -15.29 -0.13
CA ALA A 18 -12.53 -14.74 -1.26
C ALA A 18 -11.74 -13.81 -2.20
N GLN A 19 -10.41 -13.80 -2.16
CA GLN A 19 -9.61 -13.03 -3.13
C GLN A 19 -8.49 -13.84 -3.80
N GLY A 20 -8.49 -15.17 -3.61
CA GLY A 20 -7.56 -16.10 -4.25
C GLY A 20 -7.93 -16.50 -5.69
N GLY A 21 -8.92 -15.86 -6.33
CA GLY A 21 -9.32 -16.19 -7.70
C GLY A 21 -10.08 -15.08 -8.42
N ASN A 22 -9.52 -14.60 -9.53
CA ASN A 22 -10.21 -14.01 -10.69
C ASN A 22 -11.05 -12.73 -10.58
N ASN A 23 -11.16 -12.01 -9.46
CA ASN A 23 -11.86 -10.72 -9.47
C ASN A 23 -10.92 -9.55 -9.81
N VAL A 24 -10.56 -9.46 -11.10
CA VAL A 24 -9.80 -8.34 -11.70
C VAL A 24 -10.45 -6.99 -11.36
N VAL A 25 -11.77 -6.93 -11.26
CA VAL A 25 -12.50 -5.70 -10.91
C VAL A 25 -12.20 -5.29 -9.47
N ALA A 26 -12.24 -6.21 -8.50
CA ALA A 26 -11.90 -5.94 -7.11
C ALA A 26 -10.42 -5.55 -6.94
N PHE A 27 -9.51 -6.23 -7.64
CA PHE A 27 -8.08 -5.89 -7.67
C PHE A 27 -7.83 -4.49 -8.24
N ASN A 28 -8.45 -4.15 -9.38
CA ASN A 28 -8.33 -2.84 -9.99
C ASN A 28 -8.94 -1.75 -9.11
N LYS A 29 -10.10 -2.02 -8.49
CA LYS A 29 -10.74 -1.10 -7.54
C LYS A 29 -9.84 -0.84 -6.33
N CYS A 30 -9.26 -1.88 -5.73
CA CYS A 30 -8.32 -1.74 -4.61
C CYS A 30 -7.08 -0.94 -5.03
N THR A 31 -6.51 -1.27 -6.20
CA THR A 31 -5.34 -0.54 -6.75
C THR A 31 -5.66 0.94 -6.96
N THR A 32 -6.81 1.27 -7.55
CA THR A 32 -7.24 2.66 -7.74
C THR A 32 -7.49 3.38 -6.41
N GLN A 33 -8.10 2.71 -5.43
CA GLN A 33 -8.27 3.27 -4.09
C GLN A 33 -6.93 3.59 -3.43
N LEU A 34 -5.93 2.73 -3.60
CA LEU A 34 -4.58 2.96 -3.08
C LEU A 34 -3.87 4.13 -3.78
N GLN A 35 -4.03 4.26 -5.09
CA GLN A 35 -3.55 5.44 -5.82
C GLN A 35 -4.16 6.73 -5.27
N SER A 36 -5.48 6.76 -5.07
CA SER A 36 -6.16 7.92 -4.48
C SER A 36 -5.71 8.21 -3.06
N THR A 37 -5.42 7.17 -2.28
CA THR A 37 -4.87 7.30 -0.92
C THR A 37 -3.49 7.95 -0.96
N PHE A 38 -2.59 7.48 -1.83
CA PHE A 38 -1.25 8.05 -1.99
C PHE A 38 -1.29 9.49 -2.50
N ALA A 39 -2.15 9.77 -3.49
CA ALA A 39 -2.35 11.12 -3.99
C ALA A 39 -2.84 12.07 -2.89
N SER A 40 -3.86 11.68 -2.12
CA SER A 40 -4.42 12.49 -1.04
C SER A 40 -3.42 12.69 0.10
N ALA A 41 -2.71 11.62 0.48
CA ALA A 41 -1.66 11.68 1.48
C ALA A 41 -0.53 12.64 1.09
N SER A 42 -0.22 12.76 -0.19
CA SER A 42 0.84 13.65 -0.69
C SER A 42 0.52 15.15 -0.58
N MET A 43 -0.72 15.52 -0.29
CA MET A 43 -1.20 16.90 -0.21
C MET A 43 -1.54 17.35 1.21
N ASN A 44 -1.59 16.43 2.18
CA ASN A 44 -2.04 16.75 3.53
C ASN A 44 -1.04 17.66 4.29
N PRO A 45 -1.43 18.26 5.43
CA PRO A 45 -0.56 19.17 6.17
C PRO A 45 0.79 18.57 6.59
N ALA A 46 0.83 17.27 6.90
CA ALA A 46 2.07 16.59 7.25
C ALA A 46 3.01 16.42 6.04
N ALA A 47 2.46 16.19 4.84
CA ALA A 47 3.22 16.18 3.59
C ALA A 47 3.79 17.56 3.26
N GLN A 48 2.99 18.61 3.45
CA GLN A 48 3.44 20.00 3.27
C GLN A 48 4.59 20.34 4.23
N LYS A 49 4.50 19.88 5.49
CA LYS A 49 5.60 20.04 6.44
C LYS A 49 6.86 19.30 5.98
N CYS A 50 6.75 18.05 5.54
CA CYS A 50 7.88 17.30 4.98
C CYS A 50 8.51 18.03 3.78
N ALA A 51 7.70 18.51 2.83
CA ALA A 51 8.19 19.26 1.67
C ALA A 51 8.91 20.57 2.07
N LYS A 52 8.33 21.32 3.02
CA LYS A 52 8.94 22.54 3.56
C LYS A 52 10.27 22.27 4.25
N ASP A 53 10.35 21.23 5.07
CA ASP A 53 11.58 20.85 5.76
C ASP A 53 12.65 20.34 4.77
N ALA A 54 12.23 19.72 3.67
CA ALA A 54 13.12 19.25 2.60
C ALA A 54 13.73 20.37 1.78
N LYS A 55 13.11 21.55 1.73
CA LYS A 55 13.59 22.74 1.02
C LYS A 55 13.94 22.45 -0.46
N ILE A 56 13.23 21.50 -1.08
CA ILE A 56 13.39 21.20 -2.50
C ILE A 56 12.66 22.30 -3.28
N SER A 57 13.38 22.97 -4.18
CA SER A 57 12.82 24.10 -4.92
C SER A 57 11.58 23.71 -5.72
N GLY A 58 10.53 24.53 -5.61
CA GLY A 58 9.23 24.31 -6.28
C GLY A 58 8.33 23.26 -5.62
N TRP A 59 8.75 22.64 -4.51
CA TRP A 59 7.94 21.65 -3.79
C TRP A 59 7.26 22.30 -2.58
N ILE A 60 5.95 22.47 -2.69
CA ILE A 60 5.09 22.93 -1.58
C ILE A 60 4.43 21.77 -0.82
N ASP A 61 4.40 20.60 -1.46
CA ASP A 61 3.86 19.34 -0.96
C ASP A 61 4.59 18.18 -1.65
N LEU A 62 4.11 16.96 -1.44
CA LEU A 62 4.74 15.76 -1.96
C LEU A 62 4.05 15.21 -3.22
N ARG A 63 3.12 15.93 -3.84
CA ARG A 63 2.49 15.49 -5.10
C ARG A 63 3.49 15.11 -6.20
N PRO A 64 4.68 15.73 -6.32
CA PRO A 64 5.65 15.30 -7.34
C PRO A 64 6.00 13.81 -7.25
N ILE A 65 6.11 13.21 -6.05
CA ILE A 65 6.52 11.79 -5.89
C ILE A 65 5.46 10.80 -6.37
N VAL A 66 4.18 11.19 -6.39
CA VAL A 66 3.10 10.35 -6.93
C VAL A 66 2.91 10.54 -8.44
N LYS A 67 3.58 11.53 -9.04
CA LYS A 67 3.61 11.74 -10.49
C LYS A 67 4.85 11.13 -11.15
N ALA A 68 6.00 11.25 -10.50
CA ALA A 68 7.25 10.68 -10.97
C ALA A 68 8.20 10.43 -9.79
N ALA A 69 9.05 9.40 -9.92
CA ALA A 69 10.13 9.20 -8.98
C ALA A 69 11.08 10.43 -8.99
N PRO A 70 11.44 11.00 -7.82
CA PRO A 70 12.36 12.11 -7.76
C PRO A 70 13.79 11.68 -8.07
N SER A 71 14.70 12.66 -8.20
CA SER A 71 16.12 12.41 -8.28
C SER A 71 16.63 11.69 -7.01
N ALA A 72 17.74 10.95 -7.13
CA ALA A 72 18.36 10.27 -6.01
C ALA A 72 18.75 11.24 -4.87
N ALA A 73 19.17 12.46 -5.20
CA ALA A 73 19.48 13.50 -4.22
C ALA A 73 18.23 13.91 -3.43
N ASN A 74 17.12 14.19 -4.11
CA ASN A 74 15.86 14.55 -3.47
C ASN A 74 15.28 13.38 -2.65
N GLN A 75 15.38 12.15 -3.15
CA GLN A 75 14.99 10.95 -2.42
C GLN A 75 15.77 10.82 -1.11
N LYS A 76 17.11 10.96 -1.14
CA LYS A 76 17.95 10.92 0.05
C LYS A 76 17.58 12.02 1.04
N THR A 77 17.34 13.25 0.57
CA THR A 77 16.88 14.36 1.41
C THR A 77 15.58 14.02 2.13
N LEU A 78 14.56 13.58 1.38
CA LEU A 78 13.25 13.24 1.94
C LEU A 78 13.33 12.07 2.93
N ALA A 79 14.09 11.01 2.61
CA ALA A 79 14.25 9.84 3.47
C ALA A 79 14.95 10.16 4.81
N GLY A 80 15.82 11.17 4.81
CA GLY A 80 16.57 11.62 5.99
C GLY A 80 15.78 12.50 6.97
N LEU A 81 14.58 12.95 6.62
CA LEU A 81 13.82 13.92 7.43
C LEU A 81 12.79 13.26 8.34
N ALA A 82 12.85 13.59 9.63
CA ALA A 82 11.93 13.09 10.64
C ALA A 82 10.46 13.46 10.35
N SER A 83 10.20 14.64 9.76
CA SER A 83 8.86 15.05 9.35
C SER A 83 8.30 14.16 8.24
N CYS A 84 9.13 13.76 7.28
CA CYS A 84 8.77 12.82 6.22
C CYS A 84 8.54 11.41 6.77
N GLN A 85 9.37 10.96 7.72
CA GLN A 85 9.14 9.67 8.39
C GLN A 85 7.82 9.65 9.17
N THR A 86 7.50 10.74 9.88
CA THR A 86 6.25 10.87 10.64
C THR A 86 5.04 10.88 9.72
N TRP A 87 5.08 11.67 8.64
CA TRP A 87 4.06 11.68 7.60
C TRP A 87 3.85 10.27 7.03
N TYR A 88 4.94 9.58 6.71
CA TYR A 88 4.86 8.27 6.07
C TYR A 88 4.26 7.18 6.97
N LYS A 89 4.54 7.21 8.28
CA LYS A 89 3.88 6.30 9.24
C LYS A 89 2.36 6.42 9.18
N ALA A 90 1.82 7.63 9.02
CA ALA A 90 0.38 7.84 8.86
C ALA A 90 -0.13 7.30 7.51
N VAL A 91 0.66 7.37 6.44
CA VAL A 91 0.34 6.73 5.16
C VAL A 91 0.24 5.21 5.31
N VAL A 92 1.24 4.58 5.93
CA VAL A 92 1.25 3.14 6.20
C VAL A 92 0.03 2.73 7.03
N SER A 93 -0.28 3.48 8.08
CA SER A 93 -1.47 3.24 8.90
C SER A 93 -2.77 3.33 8.09
N THR A 94 -2.89 4.32 7.21
CA THR A 94 -4.06 4.47 6.33
C THR A 94 -4.22 3.27 5.39
N VAL A 95 -3.12 2.77 4.82
CA VAL A 95 -3.16 1.56 3.98
C VAL A 95 -3.60 0.34 4.79
N HIS A 96 -3.00 0.10 5.96
CA HIS A 96 -3.37 -1.03 6.84
C HIS A 96 -4.83 -0.98 7.28
N ASN A 97 -5.37 0.22 7.48
CA ASN A 97 -6.75 0.44 7.88
C ASN A 97 -7.76 0.38 6.72
N THR A 98 -7.33 0.10 5.49
CA THR A 98 -8.24 -0.07 4.36
C THR A 98 -9.15 -1.28 4.59
N LYS A 99 -10.47 -1.05 4.55
CA LYS A 99 -11.51 -2.08 4.70
C LYS A 99 -12.42 -2.13 3.46
N PRO A 100 -12.81 -3.32 2.99
CA PRO A 100 -12.25 -4.62 3.39
C PRO A 100 -10.77 -4.73 3.02
N VAL A 101 -10.05 -5.66 3.65
CA VAL A 101 -8.67 -5.98 3.22
C VAL A 101 -8.72 -6.39 1.75
N CYS A 102 -7.80 -5.84 0.95
CA CYS A 102 -7.79 -6.10 -0.48
C CYS A 102 -6.37 -6.20 -1.04
N THR A 103 -6.25 -6.92 -2.16
CA THR A 103 -5.00 -7.03 -2.91
C THR A 103 -4.90 -5.91 -3.94
N PHE A 104 -3.73 -5.26 -4.01
CA PHE A 104 -3.42 -4.23 -4.99
C PHE A 104 -2.10 -4.51 -5.71
N TYR A 105 -1.87 -3.80 -6.82
CA TYR A 105 -0.62 -3.88 -7.56
C TYR A 105 0.55 -3.29 -6.76
N ASP A 106 1.59 -4.09 -6.57
CA ASP A 106 2.84 -3.67 -5.94
C ASP A 106 3.90 -3.49 -7.03
N PRO A 107 4.33 -2.25 -7.34
CA PRO A 107 5.39 -1.99 -8.31
C PRO A 107 6.83 -2.21 -7.79
N THR A 108 7.02 -2.62 -6.52
CA THR A 108 8.35 -2.83 -5.98
C THR A 108 8.97 -4.13 -6.53
N PRO A 109 10.30 -4.28 -6.50
CA PRO A 109 10.95 -5.52 -6.91
C PRO A 109 10.64 -6.72 -6.00
N ARG A 110 10.02 -6.49 -4.84
CA ARG A 110 9.76 -7.53 -3.83
C ARG A 110 8.53 -8.35 -4.13
N ALA A 111 7.52 -7.75 -4.75
CA ALA A 111 6.24 -8.38 -4.99
C ALA A 111 5.58 -7.74 -6.22
N SER A 112 4.82 -8.52 -6.98
CA SER A 112 3.96 -7.99 -8.06
C SER A 112 2.58 -7.54 -7.55
N THR A 113 2.19 -8.01 -6.37
CA THR A 113 0.93 -7.68 -5.68
C THR A 113 1.11 -7.76 -4.17
N THR A 114 0.40 -6.92 -3.43
CA THR A 114 0.46 -6.89 -1.96
C THR A 114 -0.96 -6.74 -1.38
N PHE A 115 -1.20 -7.32 -0.20
CA PHE A 115 -2.43 -7.09 0.56
C PHE A 115 -2.30 -5.83 1.41
N THR A 116 -3.36 -5.04 1.54
CA THR A 116 -3.35 -3.81 2.34
C THR A 116 -2.90 -4.02 3.78
N ASN A 117 -3.26 -5.13 4.43
CA ASN A 117 -2.82 -5.47 5.79
C ASN A 117 -1.37 -6.00 5.89
N LYS A 118 -0.76 -6.37 4.76
CA LYS A 118 0.65 -6.81 4.67
C LYS A 118 1.57 -5.74 4.07
N PHE A 119 1.06 -4.52 3.89
CA PHE A 119 1.82 -3.43 3.29
C PHE A 119 3.05 -3.10 4.14
N GLY A 120 4.25 -3.22 3.56
CA GLY A 120 5.51 -3.12 4.29
C GLY A 120 6.56 -2.28 3.57
N TRP A 121 6.14 -1.30 2.77
CA TRP A 121 7.08 -0.41 2.10
C TRP A 121 7.82 0.45 3.13
N SER A 122 9.09 0.75 2.85
CA SER A 122 9.81 1.82 3.53
C SER A 122 9.47 3.17 2.91
N LEU A 123 9.80 4.27 3.59
CA LEU A 123 9.66 5.62 3.03
C LEU A 123 10.41 5.75 1.70
N ASP A 124 11.62 5.19 1.63
CA ASP A 124 12.43 5.19 0.41
C ASP A 124 11.72 4.48 -0.76
N MET A 125 11.14 3.30 -0.49
CA MET A 125 10.33 2.59 -1.47
C MET A 125 9.11 3.41 -1.89
N TYR A 126 8.41 4.03 -0.95
CA TYR A 126 7.27 4.86 -1.30
C TYR A 126 7.66 6.01 -2.23
N ILE A 127 8.73 6.73 -1.92
CA ILE A 127 9.22 7.85 -2.74
C ILE A 127 9.55 7.38 -4.16
N GLN A 128 10.13 6.18 -4.30
CA GLN A 128 10.58 5.65 -5.58
C GLN A 128 9.46 5.00 -6.41
N TYR A 129 8.45 4.44 -5.76
CA TYR A 129 7.48 3.54 -6.40
C TYR A 129 6.03 4.04 -6.36
N ALA A 130 5.69 5.05 -5.57
CA ALA A 130 4.30 5.53 -5.47
C ALA A 130 3.71 5.96 -6.84
N SER A 131 4.51 6.60 -7.71
CA SER A 131 4.07 6.99 -9.06
C SER A 131 3.82 5.81 -10.01
N LYS A 132 4.23 4.60 -9.63
CA LYS A 132 4.15 3.40 -10.47
C LYS A 132 3.01 2.48 -10.08
N VAL A 133 2.25 2.81 -9.03
CA VAL A 133 1.03 2.07 -8.70
C VAL A 133 0.04 2.35 -9.81
N THR A 134 -0.27 1.36 -10.64
CA THR A 134 -1.24 1.46 -11.73
C THR A 134 -2.11 0.21 -11.78
N PRO A 135 -3.39 0.32 -12.17
CA PRO A 135 -4.16 -0.85 -12.55
C PRO A 135 -3.45 -1.57 -13.71
N LYS A 136 -3.25 -2.89 -13.62
CA LYS A 136 -2.80 -3.64 -14.79
C LYS A 136 -3.96 -3.73 -15.78
N ALA A 137 -3.79 -3.12 -16.96
CA ALA A 137 -4.70 -3.33 -18.07
C ALA A 137 -4.61 -4.80 -18.51
N ASN A 138 -5.69 -5.56 -18.35
CA ASN A 138 -5.80 -6.88 -18.99
C ASN A 138 -6.07 -6.69 -20.48
N GLY A 139 -5.04 -6.28 -21.22
CA GLY A 139 -5.06 -6.21 -22.67
C GLY A 139 -4.71 -7.57 -23.28
N GLY A 140 -5.72 -8.38 -23.55
CA GLY A 140 -5.79 -9.24 -24.75
C GLY A 140 -4.74 -10.34 -25.00
N LYS A 141 -3.77 -10.62 -24.12
CA LYS A 141 -2.89 -11.79 -24.26
C LYS A 141 -2.74 -12.52 -22.93
N LYS A 142 -2.68 -13.85 -23.04
CA LYS A 142 -2.74 -14.88 -21.98
C LYS A 142 -1.56 -14.85 -20.99
N ASP A 143 -1.07 -13.68 -20.60
CA ASP A 143 -0.29 -13.55 -19.38
C ASP A 143 -1.30 -13.51 -18.23
N VAL A 144 -1.78 -14.71 -17.88
CA VAL A 144 -2.40 -14.96 -16.58
C VAL A 144 -1.45 -14.32 -15.58
N VAL A 145 -1.86 -13.21 -14.98
CA VAL A 145 -1.24 -12.72 -13.75
C VAL A 145 -1.35 -13.91 -12.82
N HIS A 146 -0.28 -14.70 -12.75
CA HIS A 146 -0.05 -15.63 -11.68
C HIS A 146 0.03 -14.72 -10.47
N LEU A 147 -1.12 -14.48 -9.85
CA LEU A 147 -1.25 -14.07 -8.47
C LEU A 147 -0.55 -15.19 -7.69
N ARG A 148 0.79 -15.18 -7.68
CA ARG A 148 1.57 -16.00 -6.77
C ARG A 148 1.30 -15.40 -5.40
N VAL A 149 0.20 -15.86 -4.82
CA VAL A 149 0.03 -15.85 -3.38
C VAL A 149 1.14 -16.77 -2.89
N HIS A 150 2.28 -16.18 -2.51
CA HIS A 150 3.21 -16.89 -1.66
C HIS A 150 2.46 -17.10 -0.33
N ASN A 151 1.80 -18.25 -0.21
CA ASN A 151 1.39 -18.80 1.07
C ASN A 151 2.68 -18.93 1.88
N VAL A 152 2.85 -17.99 2.82
CA VAL A 152 3.77 -18.20 3.93
C VAL A 152 2.98 -19.11 4.87
N ASP A 153 3.27 -20.40 4.79
CA ASP A 153 2.92 -21.38 5.81
C ASP A 153 3.46 -20.86 7.16
N GLU A 154 2.57 -20.76 8.14
CA GLU A 154 2.93 -20.65 9.57
C GLU A 154 2.71 -22.04 10.21
N PRO A 155 3.52 -22.40 11.22
CA PRO A 155 3.92 -23.77 11.57
C PRO A 155 2.83 -24.70 12.09
#